data_AF-A0A1V2PY38-F1
#
_entry.id   AF-A0A1V2PY38-F1
#
_cell.length_a   1.000
_cell.length_b   1.000
_cell.length_c   1.000
_cell.angle_alpha   90.00
_cell.angle_beta   90.00
_cell.angle_gamma   90.00
#
_symmetry.space_group_name_H-M   'P 1'
#
loop_
_entity.id
_entity.type
_entity.pdbx_description
1 polymer ?
#
loop_
_entity_poly.entity_id
_entity_poly.type
_entity_poly.pdbx_seq_one_letter_code
_entity_poly.pdbx_strand_id
1 'polypeptide(L)'
;MTRSPVHHLARRTFLTGLLAAGGLAVLEPAPAAAGAPAEARPGPTRFGNVETHVIEGSAASAALLSGPVATLLLHVARRFHYEIAALTSTDAIGLADGTELVIRPDAYPRGATGCLFPHEVAVVRDILADCGGAVRWGGDDRDTPWEGHFRIDARPGSSTLTAAAVRPPISSLRKGRSWE
;
A
#
# COMPACT_ATOMS: atom_id res chain seq x y z
N MET A 1 31.89 33.99 16.58
CA MET A 1 31.45 34.75 15.38
C MET A 1 32.69 34.84 14.50
N THR A 2 32.78 34.24 13.30
CA THR A 2 31.94 34.48 12.11
C THR A 2 32.23 33.41 11.03
N ARG A 3 31.14 32.93 10.42
CA ARG A 3 30.91 32.50 9.02
C ARG A 3 31.90 31.59 8.26
N SER A 4 31.36 30.46 7.81
CA SER A 4 31.77 29.78 6.58
C SER A 4 31.71 30.69 5.35
N PRO A 5 32.46 30.35 4.29
CA PRO A 5 31.96 30.52 2.94
C PRO A 5 31.97 29.21 2.15
N VAL A 6 30.84 29.01 1.47
CA VAL A 6 30.61 28.05 0.39
C VAL A 6 31.35 28.57 -0.84
N HIS A 7 32.11 27.72 -1.53
CA HIS A 7 32.64 28.04 -2.86
C HIS A 7 32.41 26.90 -3.85
N HIS A 8 31.43 27.17 -4.73
CA HIS A 8 31.37 26.93 -6.16
C HIS A 8 31.61 25.53 -6.75
N LEU A 9 30.53 24.99 -7.33
CA LEU A 9 30.54 24.03 -8.43
C LEU A 9 31.47 24.51 -9.56
N ALA A 10 32.49 23.72 -9.88
CA ALA A 10 33.22 23.75 -11.14
C ALA A 10 33.92 22.39 -11.32
N ARG A 11 34.09 21.80 -12.49
CA ARG A 11 33.60 21.98 -13.86
C ARG A 11 33.91 20.62 -14.51
N ARG A 12 33.03 20.17 -15.41
CA ARG A 12 33.18 18.92 -16.19
C ARG A 12 34.58 18.80 -16.80
N THR A 13 35.29 17.73 -16.44
CA THR A 13 36.46 17.25 -17.19
C THR A 13 35.99 16.10 -18.06
N PHE A 14 35.80 16.39 -19.35
CA PHE A 14 35.74 15.37 -20.39
C PHE A 14 37.17 14.91 -20.67
N LEU A 15 37.44 13.63 -20.51
CA LEU A 15 38.63 12.97 -21.03
C LEU A 15 38.18 11.89 -22.03
N THR A 16 38.51 12.17 -23.28
CA THR A 16 38.51 11.25 -24.42
C THR A 16 39.59 10.19 -24.23
N GLY A 17 39.24 8.92 -24.45
CA GLY A 17 40.16 7.79 -24.44
C GLY A 17 39.70 6.69 -25.41
N LEU A 18 40.60 6.28 -26.27
CA LEU A 18 40.43 5.60 -27.56
C LEU A 18 40.16 4.07 -27.43
N LEU A 19 39.35 3.58 -28.36
CA LEU A 19 39.11 2.21 -28.86
C LEU A 19 40.01 1.05 -28.32
N ALA A 20 39.35 0.07 -27.70
CA ALA A 20 39.77 -1.33 -27.70
C ALA A 20 38.63 -2.19 -28.28
N ALA A 21 38.89 -2.83 -29.41
CA ALA A 21 38.04 -3.87 -29.97
C ALA A 21 38.15 -5.13 -29.10
N GLY A 22 37.04 -5.55 -28.50
CA GLY A 22 36.94 -6.75 -27.69
C GLY A 22 35.52 -6.91 -27.20
N GLY A 23 34.77 -7.83 -27.83
CA GLY A 23 33.38 -8.10 -27.49
C GLY A 23 33.24 -8.56 -26.04
N LEU A 24 32.61 -7.72 -25.24
CA LEU A 24 31.87 -8.12 -24.06
C LEU A 24 30.48 -7.53 -24.25
N ALA A 25 29.56 -8.35 -24.75
CA ALA A 25 28.15 -8.07 -24.58
C ALA A 25 27.92 -8.00 -23.07
N VAL A 26 27.83 -6.77 -22.54
CA VAL A 26 27.23 -6.57 -21.23
C VAL A 26 25.80 -7.04 -21.41
N LEU A 27 25.54 -8.27 -20.98
CA LEU A 27 24.19 -8.75 -20.77
C LEU A 27 23.64 -7.83 -19.70
N GLU A 28 22.89 -6.79 -20.09
CA GLU A 28 22.06 -6.09 -19.12
C GLU A 28 21.19 -7.16 -18.48
N PRO A 29 21.24 -7.36 -17.15
CA PRO A 29 20.26 -8.18 -16.49
C PRO A 29 18.92 -7.49 -16.76
N ALA A 30 18.11 -8.10 -17.64
CA ALA A 30 16.72 -7.72 -17.79
C ALA A 30 16.14 -7.67 -16.38
N PRO A 31 15.44 -6.58 -15.99
CA PRO A 31 14.80 -6.53 -14.69
C PRO A 31 13.96 -7.78 -14.59
N ALA A 32 14.25 -8.61 -13.58
CA ALA A 32 13.39 -9.71 -13.23
C ALA A 32 12.04 -9.06 -12.93
N ALA A 33 11.13 -9.12 -13.90
CA ALA A 33 9.74 -8.79 -13.69
C ALA A 33 9.25 -9.85 -12.70
N ALA A 34 9.40 -9.56 -11.42
CA ALA A 34 8.70 -10.27 -10.36
C ALA A 34 7.25 -10.28 -10.83
N GLY A 35 6.75 -11.48 -11.17
CA GLY A 35 5.47 -11.63 -11.85
C GLY A 35 4.44 -10.76 -11.14
N ALA A 36 3.84 -9.84 -11.90
CA ALA A 36 2.87 -8.91 -11.33
C ALA A 36 1.84 -9.74 -10.55
N PRO A 37 1.58 -9.41 -9.29
CA PRO A 37 0.66 -10.18 -8.48
C PRO A 37 -0.69 -10.23 -9.18
N ALA A 38 -1.30 -11.43 -9.20
CA ALA A 38 -2.55 -11.63 -9.91
C ALA A 38 -3.66 -10.78 -9.29
N GLU A 39 -4.22 -9.89 -10.11
CA GLU A 39 -5.40 -9.09 -9.78
C GLU A 39 -6.63 -10.00 -9.62
N ALA A 40 -7.45 -9.70 -8.62
CA ALA A 40 -8.71 -10.35 -8.41
C ALA A 40 -9.67 -10.02 -9.55
N ARG A 41 -10.19 -11.04 -10.24
CA ARG A 41 -11.24 -10.85 -11.25
C ARG A 41 -12.62 -10.94 -10.59
N PRO A 42 -13.54 -10.00 -10.87
CA PRO A 42 -14.92 -10.13 -10.43
C PRO A 42 -15.54 -11.46 -10.88
N GLY A 43 -16.31 -12.07 -9.99
CA GLY A 43 -16.91 -13.39 -10.21
C GLY A 43 -16.95 -14.26 -8.96
N PRO A 44 -17.49 -15.48 -9.08
CA PRO A 44 -17.62 -16.39 -7.95
C PRO A 44 -16.27 -17.00 -7.55
N THR A 45 -16.07 -17.15 -6.25
CA THR A 45 -14.97 -17.87 -5.63
C THR A 45 -15.51 -18.89 -4.64
N ARG A 46 -14.66 -19.76 -4.10
CA ARG A 46 -15.05 -20.71 -3.03
C ARG A 46 -15.51 -20.01 -1.73
N PHE A 47 -15.22 -18.71 -1.58
CA PHE A 47 -15.53 -17.94 -0.38
C PHE A 47 -16.69 -16.96 -0.56
N GLY A 48 -17.22 -16.82 -1.78
CA GLY A 48 -18.26 -15.85 -2.12
C GLY A 48 -17.98 -15.14 -3.45
N ASN A 49 -18.72 -14.07 -3.72
CA ASN A 49 -18.54 -13.28 -4.93
C ASN A 49 -17.52 -12.17 -4.73
N VAL A 50 -16.62 -12.03 -5.68
CA VAL A 50 -15.77 -10.85 -5.83
C VAL A 50 -16.49 -9.85 -6.72
N GLU A 51 -16.64 -8.62 -6.25
CA GLU A 51 -17.33 -7.54 -6.94
C GLU A 51 -16.44 -6.29 -6.95
N THR A 52 -16.65 -5.42 -7.93
CA THR A 52 -15.97 -4.12 -7.97
C THR A 52 -16.65 -3.18 -7.00
N HIS A 53 -15.90 -2.69 -6.00
CA HIS A 53 -16.39 -1.74 -5.01
C HIS A 53 -15.70 -0.39 -5.18
N VAL A 54 -16.49 0.68 -5.21
CA VAL A 54 -15.97 2.05 -5.20
C VAL A 54 -15.51 2.42 -3.79
N ILE A 55 -14.37 3.09 -3.69
CA ILE A 55 -13.84 3.62 -2.43
C ILE A 55 -14.50 4.99 -2.19
N GLU A 56 -15.32 5.06 -1.14
CA GLU A 56 -16.06 6.26 -0.75
C GLU A 56 -15.16 7.50 -0.71
N GLY A 57 -15.62 8.59 -1.32
CA GLY A 57 -14.89 9.86 -1.37
C GLY A 57 -13.85 9.98 -2.48
N SER A 58 -13.60 8.92 -3.24
CA SER A 58 -12.56 8.87 -4.26
C SER A 58 -13.09 8.42 -5.63
N ALA A 59 -12.25 8.52 -6.66
CA ALA A 59 -12.50 7.90 -7.97
C ALA A 59 -12.00 6.45 -8.06
N ALA A 60 -11.38 5.93 -6.98
CA ALA A 60 -10.77 4.61 -6.95
C ALA A 60 -11.81 3.50 -6.73
N SER A 61 -11.54 2.32 -7.27
CA SER A 61 -12.33 1.11 -7.03
C SER A 61 -11.44 -0.12 -6.99
N ALA A 62 -11.84 -1.17 -6.27
CA ALA A 62 -11.11 -2.43 -6.22
C ALA A 62 -12.06 -3.62 -6.29
N ALA A 63 -11.62 -4.71 -6.93
CA ALA A 63 -12.33 -5.98 -6.95
C ALA A 63 -12.11 -6.73 -5.62
N LEU A 64 -13.11 -6.78 -4.75
CA LEU A 64 -13.01 -7.35 -3.41
C LEU A 64 -14.09 -8.39 -3.16
N LEU A 65 -13.82 -9.33 -2.25
CA LEU A 65 -14.79 -10.31 -1.81
C LEU A 65 -15.91 -9.60 -1.02
N SER A 66 -17.15 -9.75 -1.48
CA SER A 66 -18.33 -9.12 -0.88
C SER A 66 -18.51 -9.49 0.61
N GLY A 67 -19.19 -8.62 1.34
CA GLY A 67 -19.48 -8.80 2.76
C GLY A 67 -18.35 -8.29 3.68
N PRO A 68 -18.07 -8.96 4.82
CA PRO A 68 -17.14 -8.45 5.84
C PRO A 68 -15.73 -8.11 5.32
N VAL A 69 -15.24 -8.83 4.30
CA VAL A 69 -13.94 -8.56 3.67
C VAL A 69 -13.95 -7.19 2.99
N ALA A 70 -14.89 -6.95 2.08
CA ALA A 70 -15.06 -5.66 1.42
C ALA A 70 -15.25 -4.54 2.45
N THR A 71 -16.05 -4.74 3.51
CA THR A 71 -16.26 -3.73 4.56
C THR A 71 -14.95 -3.27 5.21
N LEU A 72 -14.08 -4.20 5.60
CA LEU A 72 -12.81 -3.88 6.26
C LEU A 72 -11.81 -3.25 5.29
N LEU A 73 -11.65 -3.81 4.09
CA LEU A 73 -10.68 -3.29 3.12
C LEU A 73 -11.11 -1.92 2.55
N LEU A 74 -12.42 -1.68 2.38
CA LEU A 74 -12.93 -0.34 2.02
C LEU A 74 -12.75 0.66 3.17
N HIS A 75 -12.89 0.24 4.43
CA HIS A 75 -12.57 1.10 5.58
C HIS A 75 -11.11 1.54 5.55
N VAL A 76 -10.17 0.61 5.31
CA VAL A 76 -8.74 0.90 5.14
C VAL A 76 -8.52 1.89 4.01
N ALA A 77 -9.05 1.60 2.81
CA ALA A 77 -8.86 2.43 1.63
C ALA A 77 -9.39 3.86 1.83
N ARG A 78 -10.56 3.99 2.47
CA ARG A 78 -11.18 5.28 2.73
C ARG A 78 -10.39 6.12 3.72
N ARG A 79 -9.91 5.54 4.82
CA ARG A 79 -9.07 6.25 5.80
C ARG A 79 -7.73 6.64 5.18
N PHE A 80 -7.11 5.73 4.40
CA PHE A 80 -5.91 6.05 3.63
C PHE A 80 -6.13 7.25 2.70
N HIS A 81 -7.24 7.23 1.95
CA HIS A 81 -7.62 8.31 1.03
C HIS A 81 -7.71 9.68 1.72
N TYR A 82 -8.33 9.72 2.90
CA TYR A 82 -8.58 10.99 3.60
C TYR A 82 -7.40 11.49 4.43
N GLU A 83 -6.55 10.60 4.95
CA GLU A 83 -5.55 10.96 5.96
C GLU A 83 -4.11 10.82 5.52
N ILE A 84 -3.85 10.04 4.46
CA ILE A 84 -2.49 9.82 3.95
C ILE A 84 -2.38 10.44 2.56
N ALA A 85 -3.11 9.90 1.58
CA ALA A 85 -3.04 10.43 0.23
C ALA A 85 -4.30 10.15 -0.57
N ALA A 86 -4.77 11.18 -1.29
CA ALA A 86 -5.89 11.06 -2.20
C ALA A 86 -5.63 9.97 -3.25
N LEU A 87 -6.70 9.25 -3.58
CA LEU A 87 -6.71 8.09 -4.46
C LEU A 87 -7.46 8.44 -5.74
N THR A 88 -6.84 8.10 -6.87
CA THR A 88 -7.37 8.20 -8.22
C THR A 88 -7.84 6.81 -8.70
N SER A 89 -8.43 6.76 -9.89
CA SER A 89 -9.03 5.54 -10.45
C SER A 89 -8.07 4.35 -10.60
N THR A 90 -6.76 4.58 -10.61
CA THR A 90 -5.72 3.54 -10.78
C THR A 90 -4.99 3.20 -9.48
N ASP A 91 -5.34 3.85 -8.37
CA ASP A 91 -4.57 3.78 -7.13
C ASP A 91 -5.01 2.65 -6.19
N ALA A 92 -5.96 1.81 -6.57
CA ALA A 92 -6.42 0.69 -5.76
C ALA A 92 -6.63 -0.56 -6.61
N ILE A 93 -6.07 -1.68 -6.16
CA ILE A 93 -6.15 -2.96 -6.86
C ILE A 93 -6.49 -4.05 -5.85
N GLY A 94 -7.51 -4.86 -6.14
CA GLY A 94 -7.80 -6.07 -5.38
C GLY A 94 -6.92 -7.23 -5.85
N LEU A 95 -6.34 -8.00 -4.94
CA LEU A 95 -5.52 -9.17 -5.28
C LEU A 95 -6.16 -10.48 -4.79
N ALA A 96 -5.67 -11.60 -5.36
CA ALA A 96 -6.09 -12.95 -5.02
C ALA A 96 -7.62 -13.16 -5.22
N ASP A 97 -8.30 -13.82 -4.29
CA ASP A 97 -9.76 -14.03 -4.33
C ASP A 97 -10.53 -12.81 -3.77
N GLY A 98 -10.00 -11.60 -3.94
CA GLY A 98 -10.58 -10.35 -3.41
C GLY A 98 -10.37 -10.13 -1.91
N THR A 99 -9.41 -10.84 -1.29
CA THR A 99 -9.10 -10.76 0.15
C THR A 99 -7.91 -9.88 0.49
N GLU A 100 -7.38 -9.20 -0.52
CA GLU A 100 -6.19 -8.36 -0.44
C GLU A 100 -6.42 -7.08 -1.24
N LEU A 101 -5.86 -5.99 -0.75
CA LEU A 101 -5.91 -4.67 -1.35
C LEU A 101 -4.50 -4.10 -1.44
N VAL A 102 -4.15 -3.57 -2.60
CA VAL A 102 -2.94 -2.76 -2.79
C VAL A 102 -3.35 -1.35 -3.14
N ILE A 103 -2.81 -0.39 -2.40
CA ILE A 103 -2.99 1.04 -2.62
C ILE A 103 -1.71 1.62 -3.21
N ARG A 104 -1.85 2.40 -4.29
CA ARG A 104 -0.78 3.14 -4.97
C ARG A 104 0.50 2.31 -5.17
N PRO A 105 0.44 1.18 -5.89
CA PRO A 105 1.58 0.26 -6.05
C PRO A 105 2.84 0.93 -6.60
N ASP A 106 2.69 1.98 -7.42
CA ASP A 106 3.83 2.73 -7.98
C ASP A 106 4.51 3.64 -6.95
N ALA A 107 3.75 4.15 -5.96
CA ALA A 107 4.28 5.00 -4.89
C ALA A 107 4.78 4.18 -3.69
N TYR A 108 4.25 2.97 -3.50
CA TYR A 108 4.65 2.02 -2.46
C TYR A 108 5.06 0.68 -3.08
N PRO A 109 6.20 0.62 -3.80
CA PRO A 109 6.62 -0.60 -4.47
C PRO A 109 6.90 -1.73 -3.49
N ARG A 110 6.60 -2.96 -3.89
CA ARG A 110 6.92 -4.16 -3.12
C ARG A 110 8.43 -4.29 -2.93
N GLY A 111 8.85 -4.57 -1.70
CA GLY A 111 10.25 -4.63 -1.26
C GLY A 111 10.83 -3.29 -0.82
N ALA A 112 10.12 -2.17 -1.03
CA ALA A 112 10.55 -0.85 -0.57
C ALA A 112 10.03 -0.54 0.84
N THR A 113 10.81 0.25 1.58
CA THR A 113 10.47 0.77 2.92
C THR A 113 10.75 2.26 2.99
N GLY A 114 10.06 2.97 3.88
CA GLY A 114 10.25 4.40 4.10
C GLY A 114 9.59 5.26 3.03
N CYS A 115 8.61 4.70 2.31
CA CYS A 115 7.77 5.43 1.37
C CYS A 115 6.66 6.20 2.12
N LEU A 116 6.26 5.72 3.31
CA LEU A 116 5.42 6.45 4.26
C LEU A 116 6.26 7.26 5.25
N PHE A 117 5.83 8.49 5.52
CA PHE A 117 6.36 9.30 6.60
C PHE A 117 5.98 8.72 7.98
N PRO A 118 6.76 8.99 9.05
CA PRO A 118 6.48 8.45 10.38
C PRO A 118 5.05 8.71 10.90
N HIS A 119 4.46 9.86 10.57
CA HIS A 119 3.09 10.18 10.96
C HIS A 119 2.05 9.40 10.14
N GLU A 120 2.32 9.12 8.87
CA GLU A 120 1.45 8.29 8.03
C GLU A 120 1.50 6.83 8.47
N VAL A 121 2.66 6.32 8.89
CA VAL A 121 2.78 5.01 9.54
C VAL A 121 1.91 4.95 10.79
N ALA A 122 1.89 6.01 11.61
CA ALA A 122 1.01 6.08 12.79
C ALA A 122 -0.49 6.03 12.41
N VAL A 123 -0.89 6.71 11.32
CA VAL A 123 -2.25 6.62 10.77
C VAL A 123 -2.55 5.18 10.33
N VAL A 124 -1.64 4.51 9.62
CA VAL A 124 -1.82 3.10 9.25
C VAL A 124 -2.03 2.23 10.49
N ARG A 125 -1.26 2.44 11.57
CA ARG A 125 -1.47 1.69 12.83
C ARG A 125 -2.85 1.95 13.45
N ASP A 126 -3.33 3.18 13.42
CA ASP A 126 -4.67 3.54 13.90
C ASP A 126 -5.76 2.85 13.08
N ILE A 127 -5.63 2.84 11.75
CA ILE A 127 -6.53 2.11 10.83
C ILE A 127 -6.56 0.60 11.15
N LEU A 128 -5.39 -0.02 11.36
CA LEU A 128 -5.33 -1.46 11.68
C LEU A 128 -5.93 -1.77 13.06
N ALA A 129 -5.76 -0.87 14.03
CA ALA A 129 -6.37 -0.98 15.35
C ALA A 129 -7.90 -0.90 15.25
N ASP A 130 -8.41 -0.01 14.39
CA ASP A 130 -9.82 0.09 14.06
C ASP A 130 -10.36 -1.24 13.46
N CYS A 131 -9.57 -1.91 12.62
CA CYS A 131 -9.90 -3.24 12.10
C CYS A 131 -9.82 -4.40 13.12
N GLY A 132 -9.46 -4.14 14.39
CA GLY A 132 -9.47 -5.15 15.46
C GLY A 132 -8.56 -6.34 15.22
N GLY A 133 -7.48 -6.17 14.45
CA GLY A 133 -6.54 -7.23 14.09
C GLY A 133 -7.01 -8.16 12.95
N ALA A 134 -8.16 -7.89 12.33
CA ALA A 134 -8.65 -8.68 11.20
C ALA A 134 -7.91 -8.39 9.88
N VAL A 135 -7.14 -7.31 9.82
CA VAL A 135 -6.34 -6.88 8.67
C VAL A 135 -4.86 -6.84 9.08
N ARG A 136 -4.01 -7.43 8.25
CA ARG A 136 -2.54 -7.34 8.31
C ARG A 136 -2.04 -6.34 7.27
N TRP A 137 -0.99 -5.60 7.62
CA TRP A 137 -0.29 -4.69 6.72
C TRP A 137 1.02 -5.29 6.22
N GLY A 138 1.24 -5.26 4.90
CA GLY A 138 2.44 -5.79 4.26
C GLY A 138 3.71 -5.01 4.60
N GLY A 139 3.60 -3.77 5.10
CA GLY A 139 4.77 -3.03 5.60
C GLY A 139 5.45 -3.67 6.82
N ASP A 140 4.77 -4.60 7.50
CA ASP A 140 5.34 -5.37 8.62
C ASP A 140 6.13 -6.61 8.17
N ASP A 141 6.07 -6.98 6.89
CA ASP A 141 6.76 -8.16 6.39
C ASP A 141 8.28 -7.93 6.39
N ARG A 142 9.00 -8.75 7.15
CA ARG A 142 10.45 -8.58 7.38
C ARG A 142 11.28 -8.80 6.12
N ASP A 143 10.89 -9.76 5.29
CA ASP A 143 11.69 -10.19 4.13
C ASP A 143 11.33 -9.40 2.87
N THR A 144 10.06 -9.04 2.71
CA THR A 144 9.57 -8.35 1.51
C THR A 144 8.46 -7.37 1.90
N PRO A 145 8.83 -6.23 2.52
CA PRO A 145 7.88 -5.23 2.98
C PRO A 145 7.09 -4.65 1.81
N TRP A 146 5.82 -4.32 2.03
CA TRP A 146 4.97 -3.71 1.01
C TRP A 146 4.01 -2.72 1.65
N GLU A 147 4.42 -1.45 1.73
CA GLU A 147 3.72 -0.42 2.51
C GLU A 147 2.33 -0.04 1.98
N GLY A 148 2.03 -0.36 0.72
CA GLY A 148 0.69 -0.18 0.13
C GLY A 148 -0.24 -1.39 0.27
N HIS A 149 0.23 -2.52 0.83
CA HIS A 149 -0.49 -3.80 0.83
C HIS A 149 -1.22 -4.09 2.13
N PHE A 150 -2.47 -4.51 2.02
CA PHE A 150 -3.35 -4.88 3.13
C PHE A 150 -4.04 -6.20 2.82
N ARG A 151 -4.08 -7.11 3.80
CA ARG A 151 -4.65 -8.46 3.63
C ARG A 151 -5.52 -8.83 4.83
N ILE A 152 -6.64 -9.49 4.55
CA ILE A 152 -7.44 -10.11 5.61
C ILE A 152 -6.64 -11.23 6.29
N ASP A 153 -6.53 -11.16 7.62
CA ASP A 153 -5.83 -12.16 8.42
C ASP A 153 -6.75 -13.30 8.92
N ALA A 154 -8.02 -13.01 9.11
CA ALA A 154 -9.00 -14.01 9.52
C ALA A 154 -9.51 -14.84 8.33
N ARG A 155 -9.87 -16.11 8.56
CA ARG A 155 -10.51 -16.91 7.51
C ARG A 155 -11.79 -16.20 7.00
N PRO A 156 -11.99 -16.06 5.69
CA PRO A 156 -13.26 -15.57 5.14
C PRO A 156 -14.44 -16.38 5.68
N GLY A 157 -15.49 -15.68 6.13
CA GLY A 157 -16.69 -16.28 6.75
C GLY A 157 -16.56 -16.62 8.24
N SER A 158 -15.46 -16.29 8.91
CA SER A 158 -15.31 -16.48 10.35
C SER A 158 -16.11 -15.44 11.16
N SER A 159 -16.57 -15.83 12.36
CA SER A 159 -17.27 -14.93 13.29
C SER A 159 -16.40 -13.75 13.74
N THR A 160 -15.09 -13.92 13.87
CA THR A 160 -14.12 -12.85 14.15
C THR A 160 -14.13 -11.78 13.07
N LEU A 161 -14.15 -12.19 11.80
CA LEU A 161 -14.21 -11.28 10.66
C LEU A 161 -15.54 -10.51 10.65
N THR A 162 -16.65 -11.19 10.91
CA THR A 162 -17.97 -10.56 11.01
C THR A 162 -18.02 -9.55 12.16
N ALA A 163 -17.46 -9.89 13.33
CA ALA A 163 -17.43 -8.99 14.48
C ALA A 163 -16.59 -7.72 14.20
N ALA A 164 -15.45 -7.87 13.53
CA ALA A 164 -14.63 -6.73 13.09
C ALA A 164 -15.38 -5.85 12.09
N ALA A 165 -16.11 -6.45 11.14
CA ALA A 165 -16.86 -5.71 10.13
C ALA A 165 -18.12 -5.01 10.65
N VAL A 166 -18.76 -5.53 11.71
CA VAL A 166 -19.92 -4.87 12.37
C VAL A 166 -19.50 -3.61 13.12
N ARG A 167 -18.23 -3.54 13.52
CA ARG A 167 -17.65 -2.43 14.26
C ARG A 167 -16.50 -1.82 13.45
N PRO A 168 -16.74 -1.15 12.30
CA PRO A 168 -15.73 -0.26 11.75
C PRO A 168 -15.71 0.96 12.68
N PRO A 169 -14.79 1.06 13.65
CA PRO A 169 -14.86 2.09 14.66
C PRO A 169 -14.57 3.41 13.97
N ILE A 170 -15.49 4.36 14.08
CA ILE A 170 -15.18 5.77 13.93
C ILE A 170 -14.52 6.16 15.25
N SER A 171 -13.27 5.72 15.50
CA SER A 171 -12.59 5.99 16.78
C SER A 171 -12.20 7.46 16.94
N SER A 172 -12.27 8.25 15.86
CA SER A 172 -11.93 9.69 15.86
C SER A 172 -12.84 10.55 16.75
N LEU A 173 -13.94 10.02 17.30
CA LEU A 173 -14.81 10.76 18.23
C LEU A 173 -14.66 10.37 19.72
N ARG A 174 -13.79 9.42 20.07
CA ARG A 174 -13.71 8.91 21.46
C ARG A 174 -12.52 9.37 22.29
N LYS A 175 -11.53 10.05 21.71
CA LYS A 175 -10.56 10.86 22.48
C LYS A 175 -10.97 12.32 22.42
N GLY A 176 -11.96 12.66 23.25
CA GLY A 176 -12.10 14.03 23.73
C GLY A 176 -10.76 14.44 24.35
N ARG A 177 -10.07 15.38 23.70
CA ARG A 177 -9.01 16.14 24.35
C ARG A 177 -9.67 16.95 25.45
N SER A 178 -9.48 16.55 26.71
CA SER A 178 -9.61 17.48 27.82
C SER A 178 -8.45 18.47 27.69
N TRP A 179 -8.78 19.72 27.36
CA TRP A 179 -7.86 20.82 27.56
C TRP A 179 -8.08 21.27 29.01
N GLU A 180 -7.22 20.77 29.88
CA GLU A 180 -6.91 21.38 31.19
C GLU A 180 -5.50 21.94 31.13
#